data_AF-A0A963E8N6-F1
#
_entry.id   AF-A0A963E8N6-F1
#
_cell.length_a   1.000
_cell.length_b   1.000
_cell.length_c   1.000
_cell.angle_alpha   90.00
_cell.angle_beta   90.00
_cell.angle_gamma   90.00
#
_symmetry.space_group_name_H-M   'P 1'
#
loop_
_entity.id
_entity.type
_entity.pdbx_description
1 polymer ?
#
loop_
_entity_poly.entity_id
_entity_poly.type
_entity_poly.pdbx_seq_one_letter_code
_entity_poly.pdbx_strand_id
1 'polypeptide(L)'
;MFQVRIHGRGGQGVVTAAEMLSIAAFEEGRHAQAFPSFGSERTGAPVVAFCRIADQEIRLREPIMEPDALIIQDPTLLFQVDVFSGLNKGGYILINTSRSFTDLGLADFVRDWPEER
;
A
#
# COMPACT_ATOMS: atom_id res chain seq x y z
N MET A 1 -14.69 2.18 -5.89
CA MET A 1 -13.34 1.80 -6.35
C MET A 1 -12.49 1.69 -5.11
N PHE A 2 -11.88 0.53 -4.90
CA PHE A 2 -10.96 0.28 -3.80
C PHE A 2 -9.53 0.58 -4.26
N GLN A 3 -8.78 1.31 -3.45
CA GLN A 3 -7.48 1.87 -3.78
C GLN A 3 -6.40 1.41 -2.80
N VAL A 4 -5.41 0.68 -3.30
CA VAL A 4 -4.32 0.13 -2.51
C VAL A 4 -3.01 0.82 -2.87
N ARG A 5 -2.27 1.27 -1.85
CA ARG A 5 -0.91 1.81 -2.01
C ARG A 5 0.08 0.92 -1.25
N ILE A 6 1.04 0.39 -1.99
CA ILE A 6 2.06 -0.53 -1.50
C ILE A 6 3.39 0.20 -1.43
N HIS A 7 4.01 0.19 -0.26
CA HIS A 7 5.32 0.79 0.02
C HIS A 7 6.33 -0.31 0.31
N GLY A 8 7.52 -0.23 -0.28
CA GLY A 8 8.64 -1.12 0.03
C GLY A 8 9.92 -0.62 -0.62
N ARG A 9 10.89 -1.51 -0.79
CA ARG A 9 12.18 -1.19 -1.41
C ARG A 9 12.37 -1.92 -2.74
N GLY A 10 13.19 -1.33 -3.61
CA GLY A 10 13.62 -1.96 -4.86
C GLY A 10 14.21 -3.35 -4.60
N GLY A 11 13.67 -4.37 -5.26
CA GLY A 11 14.04 -5.78 -5.08
C GLY A 11 13.14 -6.59 -4.12
N GLN A 12 12.17 -5.96 -3.43
CA GLN A 12 11.26 -6.65 -2.49
C GLN A 12 9.94 -7.13 -3.11
N GLY A 13 9.75 -6.92 -4.42
CA GLY A 13 8.51 -7.35 -5.10
C GLY A 13 7.31 -6.41 -4.91
N VAL A 14 7.54 -5.13 -4.60
CA VAL A 14 6.47 -4.11 -4.44
C VAL A 14 5.56 -4.04 -5.68
N VAL A 15 6.16 -3.96 -6.86
CA VAL A 15 5.43 -3.87 -8.14
C VAL A 15 4.70 -5.18 -8.44
N THR A 16 5.38 -6.31 -8.23
CA THR A 16 4.80 -7.64 -8.41
C THR A 16 3.58 -7.85 -7.50
N ALA A 17 3.63 -7.38 -6.25
CA ALA A 17 2.49 -7.48 -5.33
C ALA A 17 1.27 -6.69 -5.85
N ALA A 18 1.47 -5.48 -6.37
CA ALA A 18 0.39 -4.69 -6.96
C ALA A 18 -0.20 -5.36 -8.21
N GLU A 19 0.66 -5.92 -9.06
CA GLU A 19 0.26 -6.64 -10.27
C GLU A 19 -0.52 -7.92 -9.93
N MET A 20 -0.03 -8.74 -9.00
CA MET A 20 -0.74 -9.94 -8.53
C MET A 20 -2.12 -9.61 -7.96
N LEU A 21 -2.23 -8.54 -7.17
CA LEU A 21 -3.53 -8.09 -6.64
C LEU A 21 -4.49 -7.67 -7.76
N SER A 22 -3.97 -6.99 -8.79
CA SER A 22 -4.76 -6.62 -9.98
C SER A 22 -5.20 -7.82 -10.79
N ILE A 23 -4.34 -8.84 -10.95
CA ILE A 23 -4.68 -10.09 -11.65
C ILE A 23 -5.77 -10.84 -10.87
N ALA A 24 -5.61 -11.02 -9.56
CA ALA A 24 -6.61 -11.67 -8.73
C ALA A 24 -7.98 -10.98 -8.82
N ALA A 25 -8.00 -9.64 -8.73
CA ALA A 25 -9.24 -8.88 -8.88
C ALA A 25 -9.86 -9.04 -10.28
N PHE A 26 -9.05 -9.08 -11.32
CA PHE A 26 -9.50 -9.32 -12.69
C PHE A 26 -10.09 -10.74 -12.86
N GLU A 27 -9.45 -11.76 -12.29
CA GLU A 27 -9.96 -13.14 -12.29
C GLU A 27 -11.32 -13.25 -11.56
N GLU A 28 -11.57 -12.40 -10.57
CA GLU A 28 -12.87 -12.26 -9.90
C GLU A 28 -13.89 -11.41 -10.70
N GLY A 29 -13.58 -11.04 -11.94
CA GLY A 29 -14.49 -10.28 -12.81
C GLY A 29 -14.57 -8.79 -12.49
N ARG A 30 -13.61 -8.22 -11.72
CA ARG A 30 -13.51 -6.78 -11.48
C ARG A 30 -12.67 -6.10 -12.57
N HIS A 31 -12.82 -4.79 -12.67
CA HIS A 31 -11.86 -3.95 -13.39
C HIS A 31 -10.71 -3.60 -12.45
N ALA A 32 -9.48 -3.84 -12.90
CA ALA A 32 -8.30 -3.59 -12.08
C ALA A 32 -7.19 -2.88 -12.86
N GLN A 33 -6.38 -2.11 -12.14
CA GLN A 33 -5.25 -1.37 -12.68
C GLN A 33 -4.11 -1.40 -11.65
N ALA A 34 -2.95 -1.92 -12.03
CA ALA A 34 -1.71 -1.82 -11.26
C ALA A 34 -0.69 -0.95 -11.98
N PHE A 35 0.04 -0.12 -11.24
CA PHE A 35 1.12 0.70 -11.80
C PHE A 35 2.11 1.12 -10.72
N PRO A 36 3.41 1.21 -11.05
CA PRO A 36 4.42 1.67 -10.10
C PRO A 36 4.60 3.19 -10.10
N SER A 37 5.25 3.70 -9.06
CA SER A 37 5.86 5.02 -9.01
C SER A 37 7.18 4.98 -8.23
N PHE A 38 8.27 5.28 -8.93
CA PHE A 38 9.60 5.35 -8.36
C PHE A 38 10.48 6.31 -9.17
N GLY A 39 11.51 6.85 -8.52
CA GLY A 39 12.51 7.71 -9.14
C GLY A 39 13.57 6.89 -9.88
N SER A 40 14.86 7.22 -9.68
CA SER A 40 15.95 6.40 -10.19
C SER A 40 15.91 5.01 -9.55
N GLU A 41 15.54 3.99 -10.33
CA GLU A 41 15.43 2.61 -9.87
C GLU A 41 16.81 2.08 -9.47
N ARG A 42 16.96 1.75 -8.18
CA ARG A 42 18.16 1.13 -7.60
C ARG A 42 17.74 0.20 -6.48
N THR A 43 18.49 -0.88 -6.27
CA THR A 43 18.26 -1.82 -5.17
C THR A 43 18.20 -1.08 -3.83
N GLY A 44 17.17 -1.37 -3.03
CA GLY A 44 17.00 -0.76 -1.71
C GLY A 44 16.39 0.65 -1.72
N ALA A 45 16.25 1.32 -2.88
CA ALA A 45 15.57 2.61 -2.93
C ALA A 45 14.07 2.46 -2.59
N PRO A 46 13.43 3.47 -1.96
CA PRO A 46 11.99 3.46 -1.75
C PRO A 46 11.22 3.30 -3.07
N VAL A 47 10.26 2.40 -3.08
CA VAL A 47 9.38 2.10 -4.22
C VAL A 47 7.95 2.15 -3.72
N VAL A 48 7.10 2.78 -4.51
CA VAL A 48 5.65 2.77 -4.31
C VAL A 48 5.00 2.10 -5.51
N ALA A 49 3.99 1.27 -5.26
CA ALA A 49 3.11 0.77 -6.31
C ALA A 49 1.65 0.92 -5.90
N PHE A 50 0.79 0.96 -6.90
CA PHE A 50 -0.62 1.23 -6.75
C PHE A 50 -1.44 0.12 -7.37
N CYS A 51 -2.57 -0.20 -6.75
CA CYS A 51 -3.59 -1.06 -7.32
C CYS A 51 -4.96 -0.41 -7.12
N ARG A 52 -5.75 -0.31 -8.19
CA ARG A 52 -7.16 0.10 -8.15
C ARG A 52 -8.01 -1.09 -8.55
N ILE A 53 -9.11 -1.30 -7.83
CA ILE A 53 -10.10 -2.34 -8.10
C ILE A 53 -11.49 -1.68 -8.13
N ALA A 54 -12.27 -1.95 -9.17
CA ALA A 54 -13.58 -1.34 -9.34
C ALA A 54 -14.58 -2.28 -10.04
N ASP A 55 -15.86 -1.97 -9.91
CA ASP A 55 -16.95 -2.71 -10.55
C ASP A 55 -17.17 -2.27 -12.00
N GLN A 56 -16.52 -1.18 -12.42
CA GLN A 56 -16.64 -0.58 -13.75
C GLN A 56 -15.26 -0.14 -14.25
N GLU A 57 -15.16 0.14 -15.55
CA GLU A 57 -13.93 0.56 -16.21
C GLU A 57 -13.20 1.71 -15.47
N ILE A 58 -11.90 1.54 -15.23
CA ILE A 58 -11.05 2.54 -14.57
C ILE A 58 -10.36 3.40 -15.63
N ARG A 59 -10.79 4.65 -15.74
CA ARG A 59 -10.18 5.63 -16.67
C ARG A 59 -9.10 6.51 -16.04
N LEU A 60 -9.06 6.55 -14.71
CA LEU A 60 -8.11 7.37 -13.95
C LEU A 60 -6.68 6.83 -14.06
N ARG A 61 -5.70 7.72 -14.27
CA ARG A 61 -4.27 7.39 -14.44
C ARG A 61 -3.37 8.37 -13.69
N GLU A 62 -3.60 8.48 -12.39
CA GLU A 62 -2.80 9.30 -11.48
C GLU A 62 -2.42 8.50 -10.22
N PRO A 63 -1.43 8.94 -9.42
CA PRO A 63 -1.09 8.32 -8.14
C PRO A 63 -2.29 8.22 -7.18
N ILE A 64 -2.28 7.22 -6.30
CA ILE A 64 -3.30 7.12 -5.23
C ILE A 64 -2.87 7.98 -4.05
N MET A 65 -3.51 9.14 -3.92
CA MET A 65 -3.28 10.08 -2.81
C MET A 65 -4.06 9.67 -1.55
N GLU A 66 -5.28 9.15 -1.73
CA GLU A 66 -6.19 8.73 -0.66
C GLU A 66 -6.46 7.21 -0.77
N PRO A 67 -5.59 6.36 -0.18
CA PRO A 67 -5.77 4.92 -0.23
C PRO A 67 -6.83 4.43 0.76
N ASP A 68 -7.53 3.36 0.39
CA ASP A 68 -8.39 2.56 1.28
C ASP A 68 -7.57 1.51 2.05
N ALA A 69 -6.45 1.07 1.47
CA ALA A 69 -5.53 0.14 2.12
C ALA A 69 -4.06 0.48 1.86
N LEU A 70 -3.23 0.30 2.89
CA LEU A 70 -1.79 0.42 2.84
C LEU A 70 -1.13 -0.94 3.09
N ILE A 71 -0.16 -1.28 2.25
CA ILE A 71 0.72 -2.43 2.48
C ILE A 71 2.15 -1.88 2.61
N ILE A 72 2.79 -2.10 3.75
CA ILE A 72 4.14 -1.63 4.06
C ILE A 72 5.03 -2.87 4.18
N GLN A 73 5.73 -3.19 3.09
CA GLN A 73 6.61 -4.36 3.00
C GLN A 73 7.91 -4.18 3.79
N ASP A 74 8.35 -2.93 3.98
CA ASP A 74 9.56 -2.59 4.74
C ASP A 74 9.26 -1.52 5.81
N PRO A 75 9.30 -1.87 7.11
CA PRO A 75 8.97 -0.95 8.20
C PRO A 75 10.01 0.17 8.37
N THR A 76 11.20 0.07 7.76
CA THR A 76 12.18 1.17 7.82
C THR A 76 11.71 2.42 7.08
N LEU A 77 10.73 2.29 6.18
CA LEU A 77 10.14 3.43 5.47
C LEU A 77 9.30 4.34 6.38
N LEU A 78 8.80 3.83 7.51
CA LEU A 78 8.08 4.61 8.52
C LEU A 78 8.88 5.83 9.01
N PHE A 79 10.21 5.74 8.96
CA PHE A 79 11.12 6.79 9.42
C PHE A 79 11.71 7.64 8.28
N GLN A 80 11.34 7.37 7.02
CA GLN A 80 11.90 8.04 5.85
C GLN A 80 10.86 8.86 5.08
N VAL A 81 9.62 8.38 5.01
CA VAL A 81 8.53 9.02 4.28
C VAL A 81 7.22 8.91 5.06
N ASP A 82 6.29 9.84 4.83
CA ASP A 82 4.94 9.76 5.38
C ASP A 82 4.12 8.70 4.63
N VAL A 83 4.27 7.43 5.03
CA VAL A 83 3.58 6.30 4.38
C VAL A 83 2.06 6.32 4.61
N PHE A 84 1.60 6.96 5.70
CA PHE A 84 0.20 6.98 6.13
C PHE A 84 -0.62 8.11 5.50
N SER A 85 0.03 9.04 4.80
CA SER A 85 -0.60 10.21 4.19
C SER A 85 -1.86 9.87 3.37
N GLY A 86 -2.99 10.51 3.69
CA GLY A 86 -4.26 10.33 2.98
C GLY A 86 -5.04 9.05 3.32
N LEU A 87 -4.53 8.18 4.21
CA LEU A 87 -5.31 7.04 4.69
C LEU A 87 -6.43 7.53 5.61
N ASN A 88 -7.67 7.13 5.30
CA ASN A 88 -8.83 7.43 6.15
C ASN A 88 -8.84 6.57 7.43
N LYS A 89 -9.48 7.06 8.51
CA LYS A 89 -9.58 6.35 9.80
C LYS A 89 -10.20 4.94 9.73
N GLY A 90 -10.93 4.63 8.66
CA GLY A 90 -11.53 3.32 8.42
C GLY A 90 -10.73 2.41 7.49
N GLY A 91 -9.58 2.85 6.99
CA GLY A 91 -8.76 2.10 6.04
C GLY A 91 -7.95 0.99 6.68
N TYR A 92 -7.37 0.14 5.85
CA TYR A 92 -6.60 -1.03 6.27
C TYR A 92 -5.09 -0.76 6.21
N ILE A 93 -4.34 -1.32 7.15
CA ILE A 93 -2.87 -1.28 7.15
C ILE A 93 -2.34 -2.68 7.37
N LEU A 94 -1.46 -3.13 6.49
CA LEU A 94 -0.65 -4.33 6.67
C LEU A 94 0.83 -3.94 6.72
N ILE A 95 1.51 -4.24 7.82
CA ILE A 95 2.95 -3.98 7.98
C ILE A 95 3.68 -5.30 8.12
N ASN A 96 4.64 -5.56 7.24
CA ASN A 96 5.51 -6.73 7.34
C ASN A 96 6.60 -6.50 8.40
N THR A 97 6.37 -6.99 9.62
CA THR A 97 7.29 -6.78 10.74
C THR A 97 7.12 -7.81 11.84
N SER A 98 8.19 -8.07 12.58
CA SER A 98 8.18 -8.86 13.83
C SER A 98 8.11 -7.99 15.09
N ARG A 99 8.05 -6.66 14.94
CA ARG A 99 8.06 -5.69 16.03
C ARG A 99 6.63 -5.33 16.46
N SER A 100 6.45 -4.96 17.72
CA SER A 100 5.16 -4.44 18.20
C SER A 100 4.86 -3.05 17.65
N PHE A 101 3.60 -2.59 17.70
CA PHE A 101 3.24 -1.22 17.35
C PHE A 101 4.02 -0.19 18.19
N THR A 102 4.23 -0.48 19.48
CA THR A 102 5.04 0.38 20.36
C THR A 102 6.47 0.51 19.86
N ASP A 103 7.09 -0.61 19.47
CA ASP A 103 8.46 -0.59 18.94
C ASP A 103 8.57 0.21 17.63
N LEU A 104 7.52 0.19 16.81
CA LEU A 104 7.44 0.95 15.57
C LEU A 104 7.11 2.43 15.78
N GLY A 105 6.85 2.86 17.01
CA GLY A 105 6.41 4.23 17.31
C GLY A 105 4.97 4.53 16.88
N LEU A 106 4.15 3.48 16.74
CA LEU A 106 2.77 3.57 16.26
C LEU A 106 1.72 3.43 17.37
N ALA A 107 2.11 3.26 18.63
CA ALA A 107 1.18 3.04 19.75
C ALA A 107 0.07 4.09 19.83
N ASP A 108 0.40 5.37 19.65
CA ASP A 108 -0.60 6.45 19.67
C ASP A 108 -1.46 6.47 18.41
N PHE A 109 -0.87 6.09 17.26
CA PHE A 109 -1.56 6.04 15.98
C PHE A 109 -2.65 4.96 15.93
N VAL A 110 -2.38 3.79 16.51
CA VAL A 110 -3.31 2.66 16.51
C VAL A 110 -4.21 2.61 17.74
N ARG A 111 -4.12 3.58 18.66
CA ARG A 111 -4.81 3.52 19.97
C ARG A 111 -6.34 3.32 19.84
N ASP A 112 -6.95 3.97 18.85
CA ASP A 112 -8.39 3.93 18.62
C ASP A 112 -8.79 2.91 17.52
N TRP A 113 -7.85 2.08 17.06
CA TRP A 113 -8.12 1.07 16.04
C TRP A 113 -8.76 -0.17 16.67
N PRO A 114 -9.77 -0.79 16.03
CA PRO A 114 -10.33 -2.05 16.51
C PRO A 114 -9.26 -3.14 16.57
N GLU A 115 -9.18 -3.90 17.65
CA GLU A 115 -8.23 -5.03 17.78
C GLU A 115 -8.47 -6.15 16.74
N GLU A 116 -9.66 -6.21 16.14
CA GLU A 116 -10.11 -7.27 15.22
C GLU A 116 -9.96 -6.93 13.72
N ARG A 117 -9.22 -5.87 13.34
CA ARG A 117 -9.03 -5.46 11.93
C ARG A 117 -7.64 -5.71 11.38
#